data_AF-A0A2U1UZ87-F1
#
_entry.id   AF-A0A2U1UZ87-F1
#
_cell.length_a   1.000
_cell.length_b   1.000
_cell.length_c   1.000
_cell.angle_alpha   90.00
_cell.angle_beta   90.00
_cell.angle_gamma   90.00
#
_symmetry.space_group_name_H-M   'P 1'
#
loop_
_entity.id
_entity.type
_entity.pdbx_description
1 polymer ?
#
loop_
_entity_poly.entity_id
_entity_poly.type
_entity_poly.pdbx_seq_one_letter_code
_entity_poly.pdbx_strand_id
1 'polypeptide(L)'
;MGDAKASCRERSGERIPGLSAAHAEFLAATQRLPLLKQEGDACHAALRRAYARMEAMQASFLKGGAVDLIEIRLLEDLIKREEVRRDTLQAEAKELGGKLEVLQGKIGPMVRKALQRQASIAFALQAKGGRA
;
A
#
# COMPACT_ATOMS: atom_id res chain seq x y z
N MET A 1 -20.80 -14.07 -45.00
CA MET A 1 -19.67 -14.76 -44.33
C MET A 1 -18.81 -13.71 -43.65
N GLY A 2 -19.12 -13.33 -42.41
CA GLY A 2 -18.57 -12.11 -41.82
C GLY A 2 -18.25 -12.15 -40.32
N ASP A 3 -18.24 -13.31 -39.65
CA ASP A 3 -18.25 -13.32 -38.16
C ASP A 3 -17.14 -14.13 -37.49
N ALA A 4 -16.15 -14.64 -38.23
CA ALA A 4 -15.06 -15.43 -37.64
C ALA A 4 -13.90 -14.58 -37.10
N LYS A 5 -13.71 -13.34 -37.60
CA LYS A 5 -12.56 -12.49 -37.24
C LYS A 5 -12.78 -11.63 -36.00
N ALA A 6 -14.03 -11.30 -35.65
CA ALA A 6 -14.34 -10.57 -34.42
C ALA A 6 -14.15 -11.46 -33.17
N SER A 7 -14.51 -12.74 -33.28
CA SER A 7 -14.49 -13.70 -32.17
C SER A 7 -13.08 -14.05 -31.63
N CYS A 8 -12.01 -13.82 -32.40
CA CYS A 8 -10.63 -14.05 -31.95
C CYS A 8 -9.99 -12.82 -31.29
N ARG A 9 -10.50 -11.61 -31.53
CA ARG A 9 -9.94 -10.37 -30.93
C ARG A 9 -10.44 -10.12 -29.51
N GLU A 10 -11.63 -10.62 -29.16
CA GLU A 10 -12.18 -10.47 -27.80
C GLU A 10 -11.67 -11.52 -26.81
N ARG A 11 -11.03 -12.60 -27.30
CA ARG A 11 -10.57 -13.72 -26.45
C ARG A 11 -9.13 -13.62 -25.93
N SER A 12 -8.35 -12.62 -26.35
CA SER A 12 -6.94 -12.50 -25.92
C SER A 12 -6.75 -11.74 -24.61
N GLY A 13 -7.75 -10.94 -24.20
CA GLY A 13 -7.77 -10.21 -22.92
C GLY A 13 -8.30 -11.03 -21.75
N GLU A 14 -9.02 -12.13 -22.02
CA GLU A 14 -9.48 -13.07 -21.00
C GLU A 14 -8.51 -14.24 -20.85
N ARG A 15 -8.00 -14.63 -19.69
CA ARG A 15 -7.74 -14.00 -18.40
C ARG A 15 -6.48 -14.74 -17.94
N ILE A 16 -5.35 -14.07 -17.76
CA ILE A 16 -4.20 -14.73 -17.12
C ILE A 16 -4.70 -15.23 -15.76
N PRO A 17 -4.74 -16.54 -15.49
CA PRO A 17 -5.44 -17.06 -14.31
C PRO A 17 -4.85 -16.46 -13.04
N GLY A 18 -5.70 -15.88 -12.19
CA GLY A 18 -5.29 -15.22 -10.94
C GLY A 18 -4.71 -13.81 -11.09
N LEU A 19 -4.50 -13.29 -12.31
CA LEU A 19 -3.92 -11.95 -12.50
C LEU A 19 -4.86 -10.84 -12.04
N SER A 20 -6.16 -10.96 -12.32
CA SER A 20 -7.15 -9.96 -11.88
C SER A 20 -7.24 -9.87 -10.36
N ALA A 21 -7.16 -11.00 -9.66
CA ALA A 21 -7.19 -11.05 -8.20
C ALA A 21 -5.91 -10.44 -7.61
N ALA A 22 -4.73 -10.87 -8.09
CA ALA A 22 -3.45 -10.31 -7.66
C ALA A 22 -3.34 -8.80 -7.95
N HIS A 23 -3.88 -8.34 -9.08
CA HIS A 23 -3.91 -6.92 -9.43
C HIS A 23 -4.87 -6.12 -8.53
N ALA A 24 -6.05 -6.66 -8.22
CA ALA A 24 -6.99 -6.03 -7.30
C ALA A 24 -6.41 -5.90 -5.88
N GLU A 25 -5.75 -6.95 -5.38
CA GLU A 25 -5.03 -6.92 -4.10
C GLU A 25 -3.90 -5.89 -4.10
N PHE A 26 -3.13 -5.81 -5.19
CA PHE A 26 -2.06 -4.81 -5.34
C PHE A 26 -2.60 -3.38 -5.37
N LEU A 27 -3.71 -3.14 -6.07
CA LEU A 27 -4.37 -1.83 -6.11
C LEU A 27 -4.94 -1.44 -4.75
N ALA A 28 -5.62 -2.35 -4.06
CA ALA A 28 -6.13 -2.10 -2.72
C ALA A 28 -4.98 -1.77 -1.74
N ALA A 29 -3.88 -2.53 -1.80
CA ALA A 29 -2.71 -2.27 -0.97
C ALA A 29 -2.05 -0.92 -1.27
N THR A 30 -1.93 -0.54 -2.55
CA THR A 30 -1.38 0.78 -2.93
C THR A 30 -2.29 1.94 -2.55
N GLN A 31 -3.61 1.75 -2.56
CA GLN A 31 -4.57 2.76 -2.09
C GLN A 31 -4.53 2.97 -0.57
N ARG A 32 -4.08 1.99 0.22
CA ARG A 32 -3.91 2.12 1.68
C ARG A 32 -2.68 2.94 2.07
N LEU A 33 -1.62 2.94 1.25
CA LEU A 33 -0.39 3.70 1.52
C LEU A 33 -0.58 5.20 1.82
N PRO A 34 -1.34 5.98 1.01
CA PRO A 34 -1.54 7.40 1.31
C PRO A 34 -2.31 7.63 2.62
N LEU A 35 -3.25 6.75 2.96
CA LEU A 35 -4.00 6.84 4.22
C LEU A 35 -3.09 6.56 5.42
N LEU A 36 -2.25 5.52 5.33
CA LEU A 36 -1.24 5.22 6.36
C LEU A 36 -0.28 6.39 6.57
N LYS A 37 0.14 7.04 5.47
CA LYS A 37 0.99 8.23 5.55
C LYS A 37 0.28 9.37 6.28
N GLN A 38 -0.97 9.67 5.91
CA GLN A 38 -1.74 10.73 6.57
C GLN A 38 -1.94 10.46 8.06
N GLU A 39 -2.26 9.21 8.42
CA GLU A 39 -2.41 8.79 9.81
C GLU A 39 -1.09 8.91 10.59
N GLY A 40 0.03 8.52 9.97
CA GLY A 40 1.37 8.67 10.54
C GLY A 40 1.78 10.13 10.74
N ASP A 41 1.53 10.98 9.74
CA ASP A 41 1.81 12.42 9.80
C ASP A 41 0.97 13.09 10.92
N ALA A 42 -0.30 12.72 11.05
CA ALA A 42 -1.18 13.22 12.11
C ALA A 42 -0.71 12.77 13.51
N CYS A 43 -0.33 11.50 13.66
CA CYS A 43 0.22 10.95 14.91
C CYS A 43 1.52 11.67 15.31
N HIS A 44 2.45 11.84 14.36
CA HIS A 44 3.69 12.56 14.59
C HIS A 44 3.46 14.02 14.97
N ALA A 45 2.52 14.70 14.32
CA ALA A 45 2.15 16.08 14.66
C ALA A 45 1.54 16.19 16.07
N ALA A 46 0.73 15.21 16.49
CA ALA A 46 0.17 15.17 17.84
C ALA A 46 1.28 15.02 18.91
N LEU A 47 2.17 14.05 18.74
CA LEU A 47 3.32 13.84 19.63
C LEU A 47 4.21 15.08 19.72
N ARG A 48 4.55 15.68 18.57
CA ARG A 48 5.38 16.88 18.52
C ARG A 48 4.76 18.04 19.31
N ARG A 49 3.45 18.25 19.18
CA ARG A 49 2.73 19.29 19.96
C ARG A 49 2.72 18.97 21.46
N ALA A 50 2.50 17.71 21.83
CA ALA A 50 2.47 17.30 23.22
C ALA A 50 3.83 17.52 23.92
N TYR A 51 4.93 17.06 23.31
CA TYR A 51 6.26 17.27 23.85
C TYR A 51 6.64 18.76 23.91
N ALA A 52 6.35 19.54 22.87
CA ALA A 52 6.60 20.98 22.88
C ALA A 52 5.83 21.69 24.01
N ARG A 53 4.61 21.23 24.32
CA ARG A 53 3.84 21.77 25.45
C ARG A 53 4.49 21.41 26.79
N MET A 54 4.94 20.16 26.96
CA MET A 54 5.65 19.75 28.18
C MET A 54 6.96 20.52 28.38
N GLU A 55 7.74 20.73 27.31
CA GLU A 55 8.96 21.55 27.34
C GLU A 55 8.66 23.00 27.74
N ALA A 56 7.58 23.59 27.20
CA ALA A 56 7.16 24.94 27.57
C ALA A 56 6.73 25.03 29.05
N MET A 57 6.03 24.01 29.57
CA MET A 57 5.65 23.93 30.98
C MET A 57 6.89 23.80 31.89
N GLN A 58 7.84 22.96 31.51
CA GLN A 58 9.11 22.81 32.23
C GLN A 58 9.90 24.13 32.25
N ALA A 59 10.00 24.82 31.11
CA ALA A 59 10.67 26.11 31.02
C ALA A 59 9.97 27.20 31.86
N SER A 60 8.64 27.18 31.93
CA SER A 60 7.86 28.08 32.79
C SER A 60 8.14 27.80 34.27
N PHE A 61 8.12 26.53 34.68
CA PHE A 61 8.39 26.11 36.05
C PHE A 61 9.78 26.52 36.53
N LEU A 62 10.81 26.34 35.68
CA LEU A 62 12.18 26.76 35.99
C LEU A 62 12.32 28.28 36.20
N LYS A 63 11.36 29.08 35.71
CA LYS A 63 11.27 30.52 35.94
C LYS A 63 10.38 30.89 37.14
N GLY A 64 9.94 29.91 37.93
CA GLY A 64 9.03 30.10 39.07
C GLY A 64 7.55 30.14 38.69
N GLY A 65 7.19 29.78 37.46
CA GLY A 65 5.80 29.67 37.02
C GLY A 65 5.07 28.49 37.64
N ALA A 66 3.75 28.60 37.78
CA ALA A 66 2.91 27.50 38.24
C ALA A 66 2.86 26.36 37.21
N VAL A 67 2.72 25.12 37.71
CA VAL A 67 2.60 23.91 36.90
C VAL A 67 1.18 23.35 37.05
N ASP A 68 0.53 23.12 35.92
CA ASP A 68 -0.75 22.42 35.88
C ASP A 68 -0.51 20.90 35.82
N LEU A 69 -0.66 20.23 36.96
CA LEU A 69 -0.48 18.78 37.08
C LEU A 69 -1.58 17.99 36.34
N ILE A 70 -2.77 18.58 36.14
CA ILE A 70 -3.85 17.94 35.38
C ILE A 70 -3.47 17.93 33.90
N GLU A 71 -2.97 19.06 33.39
CA GLU A 71 -2.49 19.16 32.01
C GLU A 71 -1.34 18.19 31.74
N ILE A 72 -0.36 18.07 32.66
CA ILE A 72 0.73 17.08 32.54
C ILE A 72 0.17 15.67 32.38
N ARG A 73 -0.77 15.26 33.24
CA ARG A 73 -1.33 13.91 33.19
C ARG A 73 -2.07 13.64 31.87
N LEU A 74 -2.80 14.63 31.37
CA LEU A 74 -3.47 14.54 30.07
C LEU A 74 -2.48 14.42 28.91
N LEU A 75 -1.36 15.16 28.97
CA LEU A 75 -0.30 15.08 27.97
C LEU A 75 0.43 13.73 28.00
N GLU A 76 0.72 13.19 29.18
CA GLU A 76 1.31 11.86 29.32
C GLU A 76 0.39 10.76 28.76
N ASP A 77 -0.91 10.83 29.04
CA ASP A 77 -1.88 9.88 28.52
C ASP A 77 -2.04 10.00 26.99
N LEU A 78 -1.96 11.22 26.45
CA LEU A 78 -1.96 11.46 25.01
C LEU A 78 -0.70 10.87 24.36
N ILE A 79 0.48 11.13 24.93
CA ILE A 79 1.76 10.62 24.43
C ILE A 79 1.73 9.09 24.39
N LYS A 80 1.37 8.43 25.49
CA LYS A 80 1.28 6.97 25.55
C LYS A 80 0.34 6.40 24.47
N ARG A 81 -0.83 7.01 24.28
CA ARG A 81 -1.79 6.57 23.25
C ARG A 81 -1.23 6.74 21.84
N GLU A 82 -0.61 7.88 21.56
CA GLU A 82 -0.06 8.15 20.23
C GLU A 82 1.22 7.34 19.95
N GLU A 83 2.03 7.00 20.96
CA GLU A 83 3.16 6.07 20.80
C GLU A 83 2.70 4.67 20.42
N VAL A 84 1.69 4.13 21.11
CA VAL A 84 1.08 2.83 20.76
C VAL A 84 0.50 2.88 19.33
N ARG A 85 -0.15 3.99 18.98
CA ARG A 85 -0.70 4.19 17.64
C ARG A 85 0.40 4.25 16.57
N ARG A 86 1.49 4.97 16.82
CA ARG A 86 2.65 5.05 15.93
C ARG A 86 3.22 3.65 15.67
N ASP A 87 3.43 2.87 16.73
CA ASP A 87 4.01 1.54 16.60
C ASP A 87 3.08 0.60 15.81
N THR A 88 1.76 0.73 16.00
CA THR A 88 0.74 0.02 15.21
C THR A 88 0.80 0.41 13.73
N LEU A 89 0.87 1.72 13.42
CA LEU A 89 0.97 2.21 12.05
C LEU A 89 2.27 1.76 11.37
N GLN A 90 3.38 1.71 12.11
CA GLN A 90 4.64 1.18 11.60
C GLN A 90 4.57 -0.32 11.30
N ALA A 91 3.94 -1.10 12.18
CA ALA A 91 3.72 -2.52 11.94
C ALA A 91 2.86 -2.75 10.69
N GLU A 92 1.76 -2.01 10.56
CA GLU A 92 0.87 -2.08 9.39
C GLU A 92 1.61 -1.69 8.09
N ALA A 93 2.40 -0.61 8.12
CA ALA A 93 3.19 -0.18 6.97
C ALA A 93 4.22 -1.24 6.54
N LYS A 94 4.88 -1.91 7.51
CA LYS A 94 5.83 -2.99 7.24
C LYS A 94 5.14 -4.21 6.63
N GLU A 95 3.99 -4.60 7.17
CA GLU A 95 3.19 -5.71 6.64
C GLU A 95 2.72 -5.42 5.21
N LEU A 96 2.24 -4.20 4.97
CA LEU A 96 1.78 -3.76 3.66
C LEU A 96 2.92 -3.71 2.64
N GLY A 97 4.10 -3.22 3.04
CA GLY A 97 5.31 -3.26 2.23
C GLY A 97 5.69 -4.68 1.80
N GLY A 98 5.71 -5.62 2.75
CA GLY A 98 5.97 -7.03 2.44
C GLY A 98 4.92 -7.65 1.51
N LYS A 99 3.64 -7.32 1.68
CA LYS A 99 2.57 -7.75 0.77
C LYS A 99 2.78 -7.23 -0.65
N LEU A 100 3.14 -5.96 -0.80
CA LEU A 100 3.39 -5.35 -2.11
C LEU A 100 4.58 -5.99 -2.83
N GLU A 101 5.67 -6.27 -2.13
CA GLU A 101 6.83 -6.98 -2.70
C GLU A 101 6.45 -8.38 -3.20
N VAL A 102 5.70 -9.15 -2.40
CA VAL A 102 5.23 -10.48 -2.79
C VAL A 102 4.30 -10.41 -4.01
N LEU A 103 3.36 -9.46 -4.04
CA LEU A 103 2.43 -9.29 -5.15
C LEU A 103 3.15 -8.86 -6.43
N GLN A 104 4.09 -7.94 -6.35
CA GLN A 104 4.93 -7.55 -7.48
C GLN A 104 5.74 -8.74 -8.01
N GLY A 105 6.29 -9.55 -7.11
CA GLY A 105 6.99 -10.80 -7.42
C GLY A 105 6.12 -11.87 -8.09
N LYS A 106 4.79 -11.86 -7.87
CA LYS A 106 3.83 -12.79 -8.51
C LYS A 106 3.33 -12.29 -9.86
N ILE A 107 2.94 -11.02 -9.96
CA ILE A 107 2.33 -10.43 -11.16
C ILE A 107 3.29 -10.47 -12.36
N GLY A 108 4.55 -10.07 -12.17
CA GLY A 108 5.54 -10.01 -13.25
C GLY A 108 5.76 -11.36 -13.96
N PRO A 109 6.05 -12.45 -13.23
CA PRO A 109 6.16 -13.79 -13.80
C PRO A 109 4.87 -14.29 -14.46
N MET A 110 3.70 -13.99 -13.91
CA MET A 110 2.41 -14.39 -14.51
C MET A 110 2.22 -13.75 -15.89
N VAL A 111 2.49 -12.45 -16.01
CA VAL A 111 2.41 -11.72 -17.28
C VAL A 111 3.45 -12.25 -18.28
N ARG A 112 4.71 -12.43 -17.85
CA ARG A 112 5.77 -12.96 -18.74
C ARG A 112 5.43 -14.36 -19.27
N LYS A 113 4.97 -15.27 -18.41
CA LYS A 113 4.56 -16.64 -18.83
C LYS A 113 3.41 -16.59 -19.82
N ALA A 114 2.44 -15.70 -19.62
CA ALA A 114 1.32 -15.55 -20.54
C ALA A 114 1.77 -15.02 -21.92
N LEU A 115 2.64 -14.01 -21.94
CA LEU A 115 3.20 -13.47 -23.19
C LEU A 115 4.02 -14.51 -23.95
N GLN A 116 4.84 -15.30 -23.26
CA GLN A 116 5.59 -16.40 -23.88
C GLN A 116 4.66 -17.45 -24.49
N ARG A 117 3.59 -17.84 -23.78
CA ARG A 117 2.58 -18.77 -24.31
C ARG A 117 1.88 -18.21 -25.54
N GLN A 118 1.49 -16.93 -25.51
CA GLN A 118 0.89 -16.27 -26.68
C GLN A 118 1.84 -16.26 -27.88
N ALA A 119 3.13 -15.95 -27.67
CA ALA A 119 4.13 -15.99 -28.73
C ALA A 119 4.29 -17.41 -29.31
N SER A 120 4.41 -18.44 -28.46
CA SER A 120 4.51 -19.83 -28.91
C SER A 120 3.28 -20.30 -29.71
N ILE A 121 2.08 -19.92 -29.27
CA ILE A 121 0.84 -20.22 -30.00
C ILE A 121 0.82 -19.51 -31.36
N ALA A 122 1.21 -18.22 -31.40
CA ALA A 122 1.29 -17.46 -32.65
C ALA A 122 2.28 -18.07 -33.64
N PHE A 123 3.47 -18.48 -33.18
CA PHE A 123 4.45 -19.19 -34.01
C PHE A 123 3.92 -20.53 -34.51
N ALA A 124 3.28 -21.32 -33.65
CA ALA A 124 2.70 -22.61 -34.04
C ALA A 124 1.56 -22.46 -35.07
N LEU A 125 0.76 -21.40 -34.97
CA LEU A 125 -0.29 -21.09 -35.94
C LEU A 125 0.28 -20.65 -37.29
N GLN A 126 1.33 -19.80 -37.30
CA GLN A 126 2.03 -19.41 -38.52
C GLN A 126 2.66 -20.62 -39.22
N ALA A 127 3.32 -21.50 -38.46
CA ALA A 127 3.94 -22.72 -38.98
C ALA A 127 2.93 -23.74 -39.54
N LYS A 128 1.68 -23.76 -39.03
CA LYS A 128 0.64 -24.69 -39.48
C LYS A 128 -0.19 -24.21 -40.67
N GLY A 129 -0.15 -22.93 -41.06
CA GLY A 129 -1.05 -22.45 -42.11
C GLY A 129 -1.00 -20.97 -42.45
N GLY A 130 0.15 -20.30 -42.29
CA GLY A 130 0.35 -18.92 -42.75
C GLY A 130 0.39 -18.75 -44.27
N ARG A 131 -0.58 -19.32 -45.00
CA ARG A 131 -0.96 -18.95 -46.37
C ARG A 131 -2.48 -19.12 -46.48
N ALA A 132 -3.20 -18.01 -46.43
CA ALA A 132 -4.53 -17.85 -46.97
C ALA A 132 -4.53 -16.54 -47.76
#